data_AF-A0A968BUI6-F1
#
_entry.id   AF-A0A968BUI6-F1
#
_cell.length_a   1.000
_cell.length_b   1.000
_cell.length_c   1.000
_cell.angle_alpha   90.00
_cell.angle_beta   90.00
_cell.angle_gamma   90.00
#
_symmetry.space_group_name_H-M   'P 1'
#
loop_
_entity.id
_entity.type
_entity.pdbx_description
1 polymer ?
#
loop_
_entity_poly.entity_id
_entity_poly.type
_entity_poly.pdbx_seq_one_letter_code
_entity_poly.pdbx_strand_id
1 'polypeptide(L)' 'MKILVVDDEPDVIKVIAMSFRMQQPAWEVISAEDGPEALDLLDQERPDVVLLDIGLP' A
#
# COMPACT_ATOMS: atom_id res chain seq x y z
N MET A 1 -5.75 5.32 10.35
CA MET A 1 -4.56 4.49 10.11
C MET A 1 -4.34 4.47 8.62
N LYS A 2 -3.13 4.76 8.17
CA LYS A 2 -2.75 4.79 6.77
C LYS A 2 -1.82 3.62 6.48
N ILE A 3 -2.12 2.85 5.45
CA ILE A 3 -1.38 1.67 5.04
C ILE A 3 -0.83 1.92 3.64
N LEU A 4 0.47 1.73 3.47
CA LEU A 4 1.11 1.70 2.17
C LEU A 4 1.27 0.25 1.70
N VAL A 5 0.81 -0.05 0.50
CA VAL A 5 1.01 -1.35 -0.17
C VAL A 5 1.99 -1.15 -1.32
N VAL A 6 3.04 -1.97 -1.38
CA VAL A 6 4.08 -1.89 -2.42
C VAL A 6 4.11 -3.22 -3.15
N ASP A 7 3.61 -3.22 -4.38
CA ASP A 7 3.42 -4.41 -5.21
C ASP A 7 3.24 -3.95 -6.68
N ASP A 8 3.87 -4.61 -7.65
CA ASP A 8 3.76 -4.25 -9.07
C ASP A 8 2.53 -4.90 -9.75
N GLU A 9 1.80 -5.77 -9.03
CA GLU A 9 0.57 -6.40 -9.49
C GLU A 9 -0.69 -5.61 -9.06
N PRO A 10 -1.36 -4.88 -9.96
CA PRO A 10 -2.50 -4.01 -9.60
C PRO A 10 -3.70 -4.78 -9.04
N ASP A 11 -3.86 -6.06 -9.42
CA ASP A 11 -4.92 -6.92 -8.87
C ASP A 11 -4.67 -7.26 -7.40
N VAL A 12 -3.41 -7.43 -6.97
CA VAL A 12 -3.05 -7.66 -5.57
C VAL A 12 -3.37 -6.43 -4.72
N ILE A 13 -2.91 -5.25 -5.16
CA ILE A 13 -3.22 -3.96 -4.51
C ILE A 13 -4.73 -3.81 -4.32
N LYS A 14 -5.51 -4.07 -5.38
CA LYS A 14 -6.97 -3.92 -5.37
C LYS A 14 -7.64 -4.85 -4.36
N VAL A 15 -7.23 -6.11 -4.31
CA VAL A 15 -7.80 -7.09 -3.35
C VAL A 15 -7.47 -6.69 -1.91
N ILE A 16 -6.23 -6.26 -1.65
CA ILE A 16 -5.81 -5.79 -0.32
C ILE A 16 -6.61 -4.54 0.08
N ALA A 17 -6.71 -3.54 -0.80
CA ALA A 17 -7.47 -2.32 -0.55
C ALA A 17 -8.96 -2.59 -0.28
N MET A 18 -9.59 -3.47 -1.06
CA MET A 18 -10.97 -3.89 -0.84
C MET A 18 -11.16 -4.57 0.51
N SER A 19 -10.22 -5.43 0.90
CA SER A 19 -10.27 -6.17 2.17
C SER A 19 -10.22 -5.22 3.37
N PHE A 20 -9.28 -4.25 3.35
CA PHE A 20 -9.19 -3.25 4.41
C PHE A 20 -10.40 -2.33 4.45
N ARG A 21 -10.87 -1.83 3.29
CA ARG A 21 -12.02 -0.94 3.23
C ARG A 21 -13.29 -1.58 3.78
N MET A 22 -13.47 -2.89 3.60
CA MET A 22 -14.62 -3.63 4.11
C MET A 22 -14.56 -3.84 5.63
N GLN A 23 -13.38 -4.14 6.19
CA GLN A 23 -13.21 -4.42 7.62
C GLN A 23 -13.05 -3.14 8.46
N GLN A 24 -12.39 -2.13 7.90
CA GLN A 24 -12.01 -0.89 8.58
C GLN A 24 -12.16 0.31 7.62
N PRO A 25 -13.39 0.82 7.41
CA PRO A 25 -13.64 1.88 6.42
C PRO A 25 -12.92 3.20 6.67
N ALA A 26 -12.46 3.44 7.91
CA ALA A 26 -11.70 4.63 8.30
C ALA A 26 -10.18 4.46 8.05
N TRP A 27 -9.72 3.31 7.58
CA TRP A 27 -8.35 3.10 7.18
C TRP A 27 -8.16 3.55 5.74
N GLU A 28 -7.06 4.25 5.50
CA GLU A 28 -6.67 4.73 4.19
C GLU A 28 -5.61 3.78 3.63
N VAL A 29 -5.82 3.31 2.40
CA VAL A 29 -4.85 2.48 1.69
C VAL A 29 -4.31 3.30 0.53
N ILE A 30 -3.00 3.54 0.55
CA ILE A 30 -2.22 4.11 -0.55
C ILE A 30 -1.32 3.00 -1.11
N SER A 31 -0.86 3.15 -2.35
CA SER A 31 -0.06 2.13 -3.02
C SER A 31 1.09 2.73 -3.82
N ALA A 32 2.14 1.93 -4.01
CA ALA A 32 3.25 2.17 -4.91
C ALA A 32 3.48 0.92 -5.78
N GLU A 33 3.87 1.13 -7.04
CA GLU A 33 4.20 0.03 -7.97
C GLU A 33 5.70 -0.32 -7.94
N ASP A 34 6.54 0.55 -7.36
CA ASP A 34 7.98 0.31 -7.25
C ASP A 34 8.60 0.89 -5.95
N GLY A 35 9.86 0.53 -5.72
CA GLY A 35 10.62 0.97 -4.55
C GLY A 35 10.80 2.49 -4.45
N PRO A 36 11.25 3.19 -5.52
CA PRO A 36 11.35 4.65 -5.52
C PRO A 36 10.05 5.37 -5.17
N GLU A 37 8.93 5.00 -5.79
CA GLU A 37 7.61 5.57 -5.46
C GLU A 37 7.22 5.27 -4.01
N ALA A 38 7.50 4.05 -3.53
CA ALA A 38 7.23 3.69 -2.14
C ALA A 38 8.02 4.55 -1.15
N LEU A 39 9.29 4.84 -1.43
CA LEU A 39 10.13 5.71 -0.61
C LEU A 39 9.60 7.16 -0.60
N ASP A 40 9.21 7.68 -1.76
CA ASP A 40 8.62 9.01 -1.87
C ASP A 40 7.31 9.11 -1.06
N LEU A 41 6.45 8.09 -1.13
CA LEU A 41 5.20 8.03 -0.37
C LEU A 41 5.43 7.82 1.13
N LEU A 42 6.46 7.08 1.53
CA LEU A 42 6.84 6.94 2.95
C LEU A 42 7.14 8.31 3.58
N ASP A 43 7.88 9.16 2.88
CA ASP A 43 8.26 10.48 3.38
C ASP A 43 7.10 11.48 3.37
N GLN A 44 6.29 11.46 2.31
CA GLN A 44 5.18 12.41 2.10
C GLN A 44 3.96 12.06 2.97
N GLU A 45 3.55 10.81 2.96
CA GLU A 45 2.26 10.38 3.52
C GLU A 45 2.38 9.81 4.94
N ARG A 46 3.61 9.45 5.36
CA ARG A 46 3.93 8.87 6.67
C ARG A 46 2.95 7.77 7.09
N PRO A 47 2.85 6.67 6.32
CA PRO A 47 1.96 5.57 6.65
C PRO A 47 2.34 4.92 7.99
N ASP A 48 1.34 4.39 8.68
CA ASP A 48 1.52 3.67 9.95
C ASP A 48 2.07 2.25 9.74
N VAL A 49 1.74 1.65 8.59
CA VAL A 49 2.11 0.27 8.22
C VAL A 49 2.47 0.22 6.74
N VAL A 50 3.49 -0.57 6.41
CA VAL A 50 3.86 -0.89 5.04
C VAL A 50 3.68 -2.40 4.80
N LEU A 51 2.98 -2.75 3.73
CA LEU A 51 2.90 -4.10 3.18
C LEU A 51 3.77 -4.12 1.93
N LEU A 52 4.89 -4.83 1.99
CA LEU A 52 5.88 -4.88 0.92
C LEU A 52 5.89 -6.28 0.31
N ASP A 53 5.68 -6.37 -1.00
CA ASP A 53 6.03 -7.59 -1.73
C ASP A 53 7.56 -7.73 -1.84
N ILE A 54 8.04 -8.94 -1.58
CA ILE A 54 9.47 -9.31 -1.64
C ILE A 54 9.83 -9.75 -3.06
N GLY A 55 8.83 -10.12 -3.87
CA GLY A 55 8.99 -10.55 -5.26
C GLY A 55 9.15 -9.41 -6.26
N LEU A 56 9.05 -8.15 -5.82
CA LEU A 56 9.25 -6.97 -6.66
C LEU A 56 10.55 -7.09 -7.50
N PRO A 57 10.49 -6.83 -8.81
CA PRO A 57 11.63 -6.96 -9.72
C PRO A 57 12.83 -6.05 -9.38
#